data_AF-A0A954E9F0-F1
#
_entry.id   AF-A0A954E9F0-F1
#
_cell.length_a   1.000
_cell.length_b   1.000
_cell.length_c   1.000
_cell.angle_alpha   90.00
_cell.angle_beta   90.00
_cell.angle_gamma   90.00
#
_symmetry.space_group_name_H-M   'P 1'
#
loop_
_entity.id
_entity.type
_entity.pdbx_description
1 polymer ?
#
loop_
_entity_poly.entity_id
_entity_poly.type
_entity_poly.pdbx_seq_one_letter_code
_entity_poly.pdbx_strand_id
1 'polypeptide(L)'
;MLSRSFMLLLASVAVVSAVHGADPTDAFLTKYCLRCHGPDSQEGELRVDRLSRDFNSGVDTQQWAEVIERINVGEMPPEDEPQPTQDEISAFVTKLDARIKEGKAARMAARPPVAHYRLSRKEYQNTVYDLLGVHYDPTQPGELNEDTLWHSYERIGSELSLSSSHVERYYRAAHTVLDRAFPAEPVKTHQVRRTAAEIRYRGGEEQRDWLKRLGIERP
;
A
#
# COMPACT_ATOMS: atom_id res chain seq x y z
N MET A 1 18.15 -43.26 -70.03
CA MET A 1 18.63 -43.22 -68.64
C MET A 1 18.46 -41.76 -68.18
N LEU A 2 17.73 -41.35 -67.15
CA LEU A 2 17.12 -42.01 -65.99
C LEU A 2 15.77 -41.34 -65.70
N SER A 3 14.74 -42.14 -65.40
CA SER A 3 13.47 -41.66 -64.84
C SER A 3 13.64 -41.50 -63.32
N ARG A 4 13.39 -40.30 -62.79
CA ARG A 4 13.46 -40.02 -61.34
C ARG A 4 12.07 -40.20 -60.73
N SER A 5 11.83 -41.35 -60.12
CA SER A 5 10.67 -41.60 -59.27
C SER A 5 10.80 -40.81 -57.96
N PHE A 6 9.83 -39.94 -57.67
CA PHE A 6 9.73 -39.22 -56.41
C PHE A 6 8.78 -39.99 -55.50
N MET A 7 9.33 -40.64 -54.46
CA MET A 7 8.58 -41.45 -53.50
C MET A 7 8.11 -40.53 -52.36
N LEU A 8 6.81 -40.20 -52.34
CA LEU A 8 6.18 -39.40 -51.28
C LEU A 8 5.92 -40.29 -50.06
N LEU A 9 6.70 -40.07 -48.99
CA LEU A 9 6.48 -40.64 -47.66
C LEU A 9 5.42 -39.80 -46.93
N LEU A 10 4.20 -40.34 -46.79
CA LEU A 10 3.17 -39.80 -45.90
C LEU A 10 3.48 -40.20 -44.46
N ALA A 11 3.93 -39.24 -43.65
CA ALA A 11 4.02 -39.40 -42.20
C ALA A 11 2.66 -39.10 -41.58
N SER A 12 2.00 -40.12 -41.04
CA SER A 12 0.77 -40.01 -40.26
C SER A 12 1.08 -39.44 -38.87
N VAL A 13 0.67 -38.19 -38.63
CA VAL A 13 0.71 -37.57 -37.31
C VAL A 13 -0.52 -38.04 -36.53
N ALA A 14 -0.33 -38.89 -35.53
CA ALA A 14 -1.38 -39.24 -34.57
C ALA A 14 -1.54 -38.08 -33.58
N VAL A 15 -2.69 -37.41 -33.62
CA VAL A 15 -3.07 -36.38 -32.65
C VAL A 15 -3.55 -37.08 -31.38
N VAL A 16 -2.72 -37.07 -30.34
CA VAL A 16 -3.11 -37.52 -29.00
C VAL A 16 -3.88 -36.38 -28.33
N SER A 17 -5.20 -36.50 -28.28
CA SER A 17 -6.04 -35.57 -27.50
C SER A 17 -5.91 -35.89 -26.02
N ALA A 18 -5.31 -34.98 -25.25
CA ALA A 18 -5.30 -35.06 -23.79
C ALA A 18 -6.73 -34.82 -23.26
N VAL A 19 -7.38 -35.88 -22.81
CA VAL A 19 -8.64 -35.79 -22.05
C VAL A 19 -8.33 -35.09 -20.74
N HIS A 20 -8.74 -33.84 -20.61
CA HIS A 20 -8.65 -33.09 -19.36
C HIS A 20 -9.74 -33.65 -18.44
N GLY A 21 -9.34 -34.50 -17.48
CA GLY A 21 -10.22 -34.91 -16.39
C GLY A 21 -10.73 -33.67 -15.65
N ALA A 22 -12.01 -33.69 -15.24
CA ALA A 22 -12.61 -32.59 -14.49
C ALA A 22 -11.73 -32.22 -13.28
N ASP A 23 -11.50 -30.93 -13.07
CA ASP A 23 -10.70 -30.46 -11.94
C ASP A 23 -11.31 -31.02 -10.64
N PRO A 24 -10.53 -31.72 -9.79
CA PRO A 24 -11.01 -32.21 -8.49
C PRO A 24 -11.72 -31.16 -7.63
N THR A 25 -11.39 -29.88 -7.83
CA THR A 25 -12.04 -28.73 -7.20
C THR A 25 -13.50 -28.61 -7.64
N ASP A 26 -13.78 -28.69 -8.94
CA ASP A 26 -15.14 -28.56 -9.47
C ASP A 26 -16.02 -29.77 -9.13
N ALA A 27 -15.41 -30.95 -8.99
CA ALA A 27 -16.10 -32.14 -8.50
C ALA A 27 -16.56 -31.97 -7.04
N PHE A 28 -15.70 -31.42 -6.17
CA PHE A 28 -16.06 -31.10 -4.78
C PHE A 28 -17.20 -30.08 -4.72
N LEU A 29 -17.10 -28.99 -5.48
CA LEU A 29 -18.12 -27.94 -5.53
C LEU A 29 -19.47 -28.47 -6.00
N THR A 30 -19.46 -29.31 -7.03
CA THR A 30 -20.68 -29.93 -7.57
C THR A 30 -21.35 -30.84 -6.54
N LYS A 31 -20.55 -31.60 -5.79
CA LYS A 31 -21.05 -32.58 -4.81
C LYS A 31 -21.56 -31.93 -3.52
N TYR A 32 -20.90 -30.87 -3.05
CA TYR A 32 -21.10 -30.34 -1.70
C TYR A 32 -21.61 -28.88 -1.64
N CYS A 33 -21.50 -28.09 -2.71
CA CYS A 33 -21.79 -26.66 -2.66
C CYS A 33 -23.01 -26.25 -3.51
N LEU A 34 -23.18 -26.82 -4.69
CA LEU A 34 -24.16 -26.32 -5.66
C LEU A 34 -25.63 -26.55 -5.28
N ARG A 35 -25.91 -27.43 -4.29
CA ARG A 35 -27.28 -27.65 -3.81
C ARG A 35 -27.83 -26.43 -3.06
N CYS A 36 -27.00 -25.79 -2.23
CA CYS A 36 -27.35 -24.61 -1.42
C CYS A 36 -26.92 -23.27 -2.04
N HIS A 37 -25.87 -23.27 -2.88
CA HIS A 37 -25.26 -22.07 -3.46
C HIS A 37 -25.22 -22.08 -5.00
N GLY A 38 -26.25 -22.66 -5.61
CA GLY A 38 -26.41 -22.81 -7.05
C GLY A 38 -27.50 -21.89 -7.65
N PRO A 39 -28.00 -22.21 -8.86
CA PRO A 39 -29.09 -21.46 -9.47
C PRO A 39 -30.41 -21.57 -8.70
N ASP A 40 -30.66 -22.73 -8.09
CA ASP A 40 -31.95 -23.06 -7.48
C ASP A 40 -32.05 -22.66 -6.00
N SER A 41 -30.93 -22.61 -5.27
CA SER A 41 -30.82 -22.14 -3.89
C SER A 41 -29.60 -21.24 -3.72
N GLN A 42 -29.72 -20.18 -2.91
CA GLN A 42 -28.72 -19.11 -2.77
C GLN A 42 -28.57 -18.73 -1.29
N GLU A 43 -28.30 -19.73 -0.46
CA GLU A 43 -28.14 -19.53 0.98
C GLU A 43 -27.00 -18.54 1.26
N GLY A 44 -27.21 -17.66 2.25
CA GLY A 44 -26.25 -16.61 2.59
C GLY A 44 -25.95 -15.63 1.44
N GLU A 45 -26.83 -15.50 0.45
CA GLU A 45 -26.63 -14.68 -0.76
C GLU A 45 -25.39 -15.06 -1.58
N LEU A 46 -24.91 -16.29 -1.43
CA LEU A 46 -23.70 -16.79 -2.08
C LEU A 46 -24.04 -17.66 -3.31
N ARG A 47 -23.38 -17.37 -4.44
CA ARG A 47 -23.51 -18.07 -5.73
C ARG A 47 -22.17 -18.65 -6.17
N VAL A 48 -21.84 -19.84 -5.68
CA VAL A 48 -20.55 -20.51 -5.94
C VAL A 48 -20.34 -20.83 -7.43
N ASP A 49 -21.44 -21.07 -8.16
CA ASP A 49 -21.42 -21.30 -9.61
C ASP A 49 -21.01 -20.06 -10.42
N ARG A 50 -21.17 -18.86 -9.85
CA ARG A 50 -20.84 -17.58 -10.50
C ARG A 50 -19.47 -17.02 -10.12
N LEU A 51 -18.84 -17.56 -9.08
CA LEU A 51 -17.51 -17.12 -8.66
C LEU A 51 -16.48 -17.44 -9.74
N SER A 52 -15.69 -16.46 -10.12
CA SER A 52 -14.60 -16.63 -11.07
C SER A 52 -13.59 -17.65 -10.56
N ARG A 53 -13.19 -18.56 -11.45
CA ARG A 53 -12.03 -19.45 -11.26
C ARG A 53 -10.71 -18.80 -11.70
N ASP A 54 -10.77 -17.58 -12.24
CA ASP A 54 -9.58 -16.79 -12.53
C ASP A 54 -9.13 -16.01 -11.28
N PHE A 55 -8.28 -16.67 -10.49
CA PHE A 55 -7.69 -16.08 -9.30
C PHE A 55 -6.72 -14.94 -9.61
N ASN A 56 -6.27 -14.74 -10.86
CA ASN A 56 -5.41 -13.61 -11.22
C ASN A 56 -6.17 -12.29 -11.25
N SER A 57 -7.44 -12.31 -11.65
CA SER A 57 -8.30 -11.12 -11.62
C SER A 57 -8.48 -10.55 -10.21
N GLY A 58 -8.51 -11.43 -9.21
CA GLY A 58 -8.73 -11.08 -7.81
C GLY A 58 -10.17 -10.72 -7.43
N VAL A 59 -11.11 -10.73 -8.39
CA VAL A 59 -12.48 -10.23 -8.21
C VAL A 59 -13.23 -10.97 -7.08
N ASP A 60 -13.14 -12.30 -7.07
CA ASP A 60 -13.89 -13.15 -6.12
C ASP A 60 -13.00 -13.75 -5.02
N THR A 61 -11.78 -13.22 -4.83
CA THR A 61 -10.82 -13.81 -3.87
C THR A 61 -11.34 -13.77 -2.43
N GLN A 62 -12.08 -12.72 -2.05
CA GLN A 62 -12.62 -12.60 -0.70
C GLN A 62 -13.71 -13.64 -0.43
N GLN A 63 -14.62 -13.84 -1.38
CA GLN A 63 -15.69 -14.84 -1.31
C GLN A 63 -15.09 -16.24 -1.22
N TRP A 64 -14.03 -16.54 -2.00
CA TRP A 64 -13.34 -17.82 -1.89
C TRP A 64 -12.66 -18.04 -0.54
N ALA A 65 -12.07 -16.99 0.05
CA ALA A 65 -11.50 -17.08 1.39
C ALA A 65 -12.57 -17.34 2.45
N GLU A 66 -13.75 -16.74 2.31
CA GLU A 66 -14.90 -17.02 3.17
C GLU A 66 -15.40 -18.45 3.01
N VAL A 67 -15.49 -18.97 1.79
CA VAL A 67 -15.84 -20.39 1.54
C VAL A 67 -14.87 -21.33 2.26
N ILE A 68 -13.56 -21.08 2.17
CA ILE A 68 -12.55 -21.85 2.91
C ILE A 68 -12.82 -21.80 4.42
N GLU A 69 -13.08 -20.61 4.96
CA GLU A 69 -13.32 -20.43 6.39
C GLU A 69 -14.56 -21.20 6.85
N ARG A 70 -15.69 -21.07 6.13
CA ARG A 70 -16.96 -21.74 6.46
C ARG A 70 -16.84 -23.26 6.43
N ILE A 71 -16.06 -23.80 5.49
CA ILE A 71 -15.75 -25.24 5.43
C ILE A 71 -14.87 -25.64 6.62
N ASN A 72 -13.84 -24.85 6.96
CA ASN A 72 -12.93 -25.16 8.07
C ASN A 72 -13.62 -25.17 9.43
N VAL A 73 -14.62 -24.30 9.64
CA VAL A 73 -15.40 -24.26 10.89
C VAL A 73 -16.54 -25.29 10.91
N GLY A 74 -16.75 -26.04 9.82
CA GLY A 74 -17.77 -27.08 9.71
C GLY A 74 -19.20 -26.54 9.53
N GLU A 75 -19.36 -25.28 9.13
CA GLU A 75 -20.67 -24.70 8.84
C GLU A 75 -21.19 -25.07 7.44
N MET A 76 -20.29 -25.41 6.52
CA MET A 76 -20.62 -25.80 5.16
C MET A 76 -20.01 -27.16 4.80
N PRO A 77 -20.81 -28.14 4.35
CA PRO A 77 -22.28 -28.11 4.19
C PRO A 77 -23.06 -28.17 5.53
N PRO A 78 -24.34 -27.76 5.60
CA PRO A 78 -25.17 -27.92 6.80
C PRO A 78 -25.44 -29.38 7.17
N GLU A 79 -25.88 -29.63 8.42
CA GLU A 79 -25.97 -30.99 8.99
C GLU A 79 -26.90 -31.95 8.22
N ASP A 80 -27.87 -31.44 7.47
CA ASP A 80 -28.81 -32.20 6.63
C ASP A 80 -28.30 -32.48 5.19
N GLU A 81 -27.09 -32.01 4.88
CA GLU A 81 -26.39 -32.23 3.61
C GLU A 81 -25.34 -33.35 3.71
N PRO A 82 -24.96 -33.96 2.58
CA PRO A 82 -23.82 -34.87 2.54
C PRO A 82 -22.55 -34.20 3.04
N GLN A 83 -21.96 -34.72 4.11
CA GLN A 83 -20.75 -34.17 4.70
C GLN A 83 -19.49 -34.70 3.99
N PRO A 84 -18.54 -33.83 3.60
CA PRO A 84 -17.25 -34.27 3.09
C PRO A 84 -16.40 -34.92 4.18
N THR A 85 -15.57 -35.87 3.78
CA THR A 85 -14.56 -36.43 4.68
C THR A 85 -13.45 -35.40 4.97
N GLN A 86 -12.74 -35.59 6.08
CA GLN A 86 -11.62 -34.70 6.45
C GLN A 86 -10.55 -34.64 5.33
N ASP A 87 -10.32 -35.74 4.64
CA ASP A 87 -9.37 -35.82 3.52
C ASP A 87 -9.86 -35.03 2.30
N GLU A 88 -11.15 -35.10 1.99
CA GLU A 88 -11.76 -34.29 0.91
C GLU A 88 -11.69 -32.79 1.24
N ILE A 89 -12.01 -32.40 2.48
CA ILE A 89 -11.89 -31.00 2.95
C ILE A 89 -10.45 -30.53 2.81
N SER A 90 -9.49 -31.29 3.36
CA SER A 90 -8.07 -30.93 3.35
C SER A 90 -7.54 -30.77 1.91
N ALA A 91 -7.89 -31.69 1.02
CA ALA A 91 -7.49 -31.63 -0.39
C ALA A 91 -8.09 -30.41 -1.10
N PHE A 92 -9.38 -30.13 -0.89
CA PHE A 92 -10.08 -29.00 -1.50
C PHE A 92 -9.52 -27.66 -1.00
N VAL A 93 -9.45 -27.48 0.32
CA VAL A 93 -8.97 -26.24 0.96
C VAL A 93 -7.52 -25.95 0.58
N THR A 94 -6.65 -26.96 0.65
CA THR A 94 -5.22 -26.79 0.30
C THR A 94 -5.08 -26.33 -1.15
N LYS A 95 -5.84 -26.92 -2.07
CA LYS A 95 -5.78 -26.57 -3.49
C LYS A 95 -6.33 -25.17 -3.74
N LEU A 96 -7.47 -24.83 -3.14
CA LEU A 96 -8.10 -23.51 -3.33
C LEU A 96 -7.24 -22.39 -2.72
N ASP A 97 -6.69 -22.59 -1.52
CA ASP A 97 -5.77 -21.65 -0.89
C ASP A 97 -4.49 -21.44 -1.73
N ALA A 98 -3.94 -22.51 -2.30
CA ALA A 98 -2.81 -22.41 -3.23
C ALA A 98 -3.14 -21.53 -4.44
N ARG A 99 -4.32 -21.72 -5.06
CA ARG A 99 -4.77 -20.90 -6.21
C ARG A 99 -4.96 -19.43 -5.83
N ILE A 100 -5.53 -19.15 -4.66
CA ILE A 100 -5.67 -17.79 -4.13
C ILE A 100 -4.30 -17.14 -3.93
N LYS A 101 -3.35 -17.87 -3.34
CA LYS A 101 -1.97 -17.41 -3.10
C LYS A 101 -1.22 -17.15 -4.41
N GLU A 102 -1.33 -18.06 -5.39
CA GLU A 102 -0.78 -17.90 -6.73
C GLU A 102 -1.34 -16.64 -7.41
N GLY A 103 -2.66 -16.48 -7.41
CA GLY A 103 -3.31 -15.30 -7.99
C GLY A 103 -2.89 -14.00 -7.30
N LYS A 104 -2.78 -14.00 -5.96
CA LYS A 104 -2.26 -12.86 -5.20
C LYS A 104 -0.82 -12.53 -5.60
N ALA A 105 0.04 -13.53 -5.70
CA ALA A 105 1.43 -13.35 -6.11
C ALA A 105 1.53 -12.78 -7.53
N ALA A 106 0.75 -13.31 -8.47
CA ALA A 106 0.67 -12.80 -9.85
C ALA A 106 0.23 -11.33 -9.88
N ARG A 107 -0.83 -10.97 -9.14
CA ARG A 107 -1.27 -9.57 -9.01
C ARG A 107 -0.19 -8.68 -8.40
N MET A 108 0.52 -9.15 -7.37
CA MET A 108 1.60 -8.39 -6.76
C MET A 108 2.79 -8.18 -7.71
N ALA A 109 3.14 -9.19 -8.50
CA ALA A 109 4.20 -9.11 -9.50
C ALA A 109 3.84 -8.20 -10.68
N ALA A 110 2.55 -8.15 -11.06
CA ALA A 110 2.06 -7.28 -12.12
C ALA A 110 1.89 -5.81 -11.67
N ARG A 111 1.91 -5.52 -10.36
CA ARG A 111 1.84 -4.15 -9.87
C ARG A 111 3.11 -3.40 -10.28
N PRO A 112 2.98 -2.17 -10.81
CA PRO A 112 4.15 -1.31 -10.94
C PRO A 112 4.79 -1.09 -9.56
N PRO A 113 6.12 -0.88 -9.49
CA PRO A 113 6.78 -0.55 -8.24
C PRO A 113 6.03 0.58 -7.52
N VAL A 114 5.60 0.33 -6.28
CA VAL A 114 5.02 1.38 -5.44
C VAL A 114 6.15 2.34 -5.10
N ALA A 115 6.16 3.52 -5.71
CA ALA A 115 7.05 4.57 -5.29
C ALA A 115 6.55 5.11 -3.93
N HIS A 116 7.21 4.71 -2.86
CA HIS A 116 7.01 5.32 -1.55
C HIS A 116 7.59 6.72 -1.60
N TYR A 117 6.71 7.73 -1.55
CA TYR A 117 7.11 9.12 -1.57
C TYR A 117 7.48 9.56 -0.16
N ARG A 118 8.72 9.99 0.03
CA ARG A 118 9.11 10.75 1.22
C ARG A 118 8.73 12.22 1.05
N LEU A 119 8.68 12.97 2.15
CA LEU A 119 8.64 14.43 2.07
C LEU A 119 9.95 14.95 1.45
N SER A 120 9.88 16.05 0.71
CA SER A 120 11.08 16.86 0.40
C SER A 120 11.64 17.47 1.69
N ARG A 121 12.90 17.91 1.67
CA ARG A 121 13.52 18.68 2.77
C ARG A 121 12.62 19.84 3.20
N LYS A 122 12.13 20.62 2.23
CA LYS A 122 11.30 21.79 2.48
C LYS A 122 9.94 21.42 3.09
N GLU A 123 9.31 20.35 2.59
CA GLU A 123 8.05 19.86 3.17
C GLU A 123 8.27 19.36 4.61
N TYR A 124 9.34 18.60 4.86
CA TYR A 124 9.66 18.13 6.20
C TYR A 124 9.88 19.29 7.18
N GLN A 125 10.67 20.30 6.78
CA GLN A 125 10.90 21.51 7.57
C GLN A 125 9.58 22.22 7.93
N ASN A 126 8.71 22.44 6.94
CA ASN A 126 7.45 23.12 7.15
C ASN A 126 6.51 22.29 8.04
N THR A 127 6.39 20.99 7.79
CA THR A 127 5.53 20.11 8.60
C THR A 127 5.99 20.04 10.06
N VAL A 128 7.31 19.96 10.31
CA VAL A 128 7.86 19.99 11.66
C VAL A 128 7.54 21.31 12.37
N TYR A 129 7.70 22.43 11.67
CA TYR A 129 7.38 23.74 12.22
C TYR A 129 5.88 23.88 12.49
N ASP A 130 5.02 23.47 11.57
CA ASP A 130 3.56 23.60 11.69
C ASP A 130 2.99 22.72 12.81
N LEU A 131 3.52 21.52 12.99
CA LEU A 131 3.02 20.57 14.00
C LEU A 131 3.62 20.80 15.39
N LEU A 132 4.91 21.15 15.47
CA LEU A 132 5.65 21.18 16.73
C LEU A 132 6.21 22.56 17.09
N GLY A 133 6.13 23.54 16.18
CA GLY A 133 6.72 24.87 16.37
C GLY A 133 8.26 24.87 16.34
N VAL A 134 8.89 23.75 15.93
CA VAL A 134 10.35 23.61 15.94
C VAL A 134 10.94 24.08 14.62
N HIS A 135 11.89 25.02 14.69
CA HIS A 135 12.72 25.36 13.55
C HIS A 135 13.83 24.32 13.39
N TYR A 136 13.71 23.52 12.33
CA TYR A 136 14.71 22.56 11.91
C TYR A 136 15.20 22.91 10.50
N ASP A 137 16.51 22.85 10.27
CA ASP A 137 17.12 23.14 8.99
C ASP A 137 17.66 21.84 8.37
N PRO A 138 16.90 21.22 7.44
CA PRO A 138 17.27 19.95 6.83
C PRO A 138 18.43 20.06 5.82
N THR A 139 18.86 21.29 5.48
CA THR A 139 19.91 21.53 4.49
C THR A 139 21.32 21.49 5.09
N GLN A 140 21.43 21.47 6.42
CA GLN A 140 22.73 21.46 7.07
C GLN A 140 23.53 20.19 6.75
N PRO A 141 24.87 20.29 6.67
CA PRO A 141 25.72 19.14 6.40
C PRO A 141 25.46 18.00 7.38
N GLY A 142 25.10 16.82 6.85
CA GLY A 142 24.87 15.65 7.68
C GLY A 142 23.43 15.45 8.15
N GLU A 143 22.52 16.36 7.86
CA GLU A 143 21.08 16.22 8.17
C GLU A 143 20.36 15.36 7.11
N LEU A 144 19.39 15.90 6.36
CA LEU A 144 18.67 15.12 5.34
C LEU A 144 19.47 15.02 4.04
N ASN A 145 19.25 13.97 3.25
CA ASN A 145 19.80 13.86 1.89
C ASN A 145 19.20 14.93 0.97
N GLU A 146 19.91 15.29 -0.09
CA GLU A 146 19.41 16.23 -1.09
C GLU A 146 18.27 15.62 -1.90
N ASP A 147 17.30 16.46 -2.25
CA ASP A 147 16.18 16.06 -3.06
C ASP A 147 16.59 16.08 -4.53
N THR A 148 16.16 15.07 -5.28
CA THR A 148 16.38 15.04 -6.73
C THR A 148 15.63 16.21 -7.37
N LEU A 149 16.34 16.99 -8.18
CA LEU A 149 15.76 18.05 -8.98
C LEU A 149 15.37 17.51 -10.35
N TRP A 150 14.10 17.60 -10.71
CA TRP A 150 13.64 17.30 -12.06
C TRP A 150 13.04 18.54 -12.71
N HIS A 151 13.66 19.04 -13.77
CA HIS A 151 13.35 20.33 -14.40
C HIS A 151 13.19 21.49 -13.38
N SER A 152 14.04 21.51 -12.34
CA SER A 152 14.00 22.48 -11.23
C SER A 152 12.81 22.35 -10.26
N TYR A 153 12.07 21.24 -10.32
CA TYR A 153 11.05 20.89 -9.34
C TYR A 153 11.59 19.84 -8.36
N GLU A 154 11.34 20.07 -7.07
CA GLU A 154 11.77 19.19 -5.95
C GLU A 154 10.63 18.26 -5.47
N ARG A 155 9.37 18.61 -5.77
CA ARG A 155 8.17 17.91 -5.27
C ARG A 155 7.59 16.96 -6.31
N ILE A 156 8.42 16.04 -6.79
CA ILE A 156 7.98 15.00 -7.73
C ILE A 156 8.08 13.66 -7.03
N GLY A 157 6.92 13.07 -6.74
CA GLY A 157 6.83 11.81 -6.00
C GLY A 157 7.75 10.75 -6.59
N SER A 158 7.68 10.50 -7.91
CA SER A 158 8.49 9.45 -8.56
C SER A 158 10.00 9.59 -8.34
N GLU A 159 10.49 10.80 -8.07
CA GLU A 159 11.91 11.10 -7.82
C GLU A 159 12.27 11.10 -6.33
N LEU A 160 11.28 11.23 -5.43
CA LEU A 160 11.43 11.18 -3.98
C LEU A 160 11.47 9.74 -3.47
N SER A 161 12.40 8.95 -4.02
CA SER A 161 12.63 7.58 -3.59
C SER A 161 13.16 7.51 -2.15
N LEU A 162 12.79 6.45 -1.45
CA LEU A 162 13.25 6.17 -0.09
C LEU A 162 14.36 5.11 -0.13
N SER A 163 15.55 5.47 0.35
CA SER A 163 16.67 4.52 0.54
C SER A 163 16.98 4.36 2.03
N SER A 164 17.80 3.36 2.38
CA SER A 164 18.24 3.12 3.76
C SER A 164 18.87 4.36 4.41
N SER A 165 19.69 5.12 3.66
CA SER A 165 20.31 6.35 4.16
C SER A 165 19.31 7.46 4.44
N HIS A 166 18.21 7.53 3.68
CA HIS A 166 17.13 8.47 3.98
C HIS A 166 16.50 8.12 5.32
N VAL A 167 16.09 6.86 5.50
CA VAL A 167 15.42 6.39 6.72
C VAL A 167 16.24 6.72 7.97
N GLU A 168 17.53 6.40 7.96
CA GLU A 168 18.47 6.71 9.05
C GLU A 168 18.49 8.22 9.39
N ARG A 169 18.59 9.07 8.36
CA ARG A 169 18.63 10.53 8.54
C ARG A 169 17.29 11.09 9.02
N TYR A 170 16.16 10.54 8.57
CA TYR A 170 14.84 10.91 9.06
C TYR A 170 14.66 10.56 10.55
N TYR A 171 15.15 9.40 10.99
CA TYR A 171 15.13 9.05 12.42
C TYR A 171 15.98 9.99 13.26
N ARG A 172 17.19 10.31 12.80
CA ARG A 172 18.06 11.29 13.48
C ARG A 172 17.41 12.67 13.55
N ALA A 173 16.84 13.14 12.44
CA ALA A 173 16.12 14.40 12.39
C ALA A 173 14.94 14.41 13.38
N ALA A 174 14.17 13.32 13.42
CA ALA A 174 13.05 13.18 14.35
C ALA A 174 13.50 13.26 15.81
N HIS A 175 14.61 12.61 16.19
CA HIS A 175 15.19 12.75 17.54
C HIS A 175 15.52 14.21 17.86
N THR A 176 16.29 14.88 16.99
CA THR A 176 16.65 16.30 17.16
C THR A 176 15.43 17.20 17.29
N VAL A 177 14.39 16.94 16.50
CA VAL A 177 13.13 17.70 16.51
C VAL A 177 12.37 17.47 17.81
N LEU A 178 12.26 16.22 18.26
CA LEU A 178 11.54 15.86 19.49
C LEU A 178 12.24 16.40 20.73
N ASP A 179 13.57 16.34 20.79
CA ASP A 179 14.34 16.90 21.92
C ASP A 179 14.13 18.42 22.06
N ARG A 180 13.95 19.12 20.94
CA ARG A 180 13.64 20.56 20.93
C ARG A 180 12.17 20.85 21.25
N ALA A 181 11.25 20.03 20.76
CA ALA A 181 9.82 20.19 21.01
C ALA A 181 9.44 19.90 22.47
N PHE A 182 10.09 18.89 23.06
CA PHE A 182 9.79 18.36 24.39
C PHE A 182 11.06 18.29 25.26
N PRO A 183 11.65 19.44 25.63
CA PRO A 183 12.85 19.46 26.46
C PRO A 183 12.55 18.90 27.85
N ALA A 184 13.51 18.13 28.40
CA ALA A 184 13.37 17.51 29.72
C ALA A 184 13.23 18.52 30.86
N GLU A 185 13.88 19.68 30.72
CA GLU A 185 13.69 20.82 31.61
C GLU A 185 12.70 21.81 30.99
N PRO A 186 11.74 22.34 31.78
CA PRO A 186 10.83 23.35 31.28
C PRO A 186 11.60 24.61 30.88
N VAL A 187 11.31 25.10 29.67
CA VAL A 187 11.89 26.35 29.17
C VAL A 187 11.51 27.48 30.11
N LYS A 188 12.50 28.18 30.67
CA LYS A 188 12.27 29.37 31.48
C LYS A 188 11.68 30.45 30.59
N THR A 189 10.38 30.72 30.76
CA THR A 189 9.71 31.79 30.04
C THR A 189 10.16 33.12 30.61
N HIS A 190 10.74 33.97 29.76
CA HIS A 190 11.03 35.35 30.11
C HIS A 190 9.86 36.20 29.67
N GLN A 191 9.09 36.74 30.63
CA GLN A 191 8.11 37.76 30.32
C GLN A 191 8.85 39.08 30.07
N VAL A 192 8.97 39.44 28.80
CA VAL A 192 9.51 40.74 28.39
C VAL A 192 8.33 41.65 28.05
N ARG A 193 8.18 42.74 28.81
CA ARG A 193 7.23 43.79 28.43
C ARG A 193 7.85 44.56 27.28
N ARG A 194 7.30 44.37 26.07
CA ARG A 194 7.65 45.17 24.90
C ARG A 194 6.54 46.15 24.58
N THR A 195 6.90 47.39 24.27
CA THR A 195 5.92 48.36 23.74
C THR A 195 5.54 48.01 22.31
N ALA A 196 4.38 48.46 21.84
CA ALA A 196 3.95 48.27 20.44
C ALA A 196 4.94 48.87 19.42
N ALA A 197 5.83 49.78 19.83
CA ALA A 197 6.91 50.30 18.99
C ALA A 197 8.09 49.31 18.91
N GLU A 198 8.46 48.68 20.02
CA GLU A 198 9.56 47.70 20.11
C GLU A 198 9.28 46.37 19.39
N ILE A 199 8.01 46.03 19.20
CA ILE A 199 7.59 44.80 18.49
C ILE A 199 7.67 44.96 16.97
N ARG A 200 7.67 46.20 16.45
CA ARG A 200 7.71 46.47 15.01
C ARG A 200 9.11 46.21 14.44
N TYR A 201 9.18 45.82 13.16
CA TYR A 201 10.43 45.66 12.41
C TYR A 201 11.27 46.95 12.49
N ARG A 202 12.56 46.86 12.86
CA ARG A 202 13.46 47.97 13.26
C ARG A 202 13.08 48.75 14.54
N GLY A 203 12.28 48.19 15.45
CA GLY A 203 12.00 48.83 16.75
C GLY A 203 11.24 50.15 16.67
N GLY A 204 10.61 50.45 15.52
CA GLY A 204 9.77 51.63 15.32
C GLY A 204 10.51 52.97 15.42
N GLU A 205 11.81 53.00 15.12
CA GLU A 205 12.66 54.21 15.18
C GLU A 205 12.03 55.42 14.47
N GLU A 206 11.57 55.25 13.23
CA GLU A 206 10.92 56.33 12.47
C GLU A 206 9.66 56.89 13.15
N GLN A 207 8.81 56.03 13.75
CA GLN A 207 7.65 56.51 14.51
C GLN A 207 8.04 57.15 15.85
N ARG A 208 9.12 56.70 16.49
CA ARG A 208 9.62 57.34 17.72
C ARG A 208 10.11 58.74 17.44
N ASP A 209 10.84 58.92 16.34
CA ASP A 209 11.32 60.24 15.90
C ASP A 209 10.17 61.14 15.44
N TRP A 210 9.17 60.57 14.76
CA TRP A 210 7.95 61.28 14.40
C TRP A 210 7.14 61.75 15.62
N LEU A 211 6.97 60.88 16.64
CA LEU A 211 6.28 61.25 17.88
C LEU A 211 7.03 62.33 18.67
N LYS A 212 8.37 62.26 18.73
CA LYS A 212 9.21 63.31 19.32
C LYS A 212 9.03 64.65 18.61
N ARG A 213 8.97 64.65 17.27
CA ARG A 213 8.71 65.87 16.48
C ARG A 213 7.35 66.50 16.77
N LEU A 214 6.37 65.70 17.22
CA LEU A 214 5.05 66.17 17.63
C LEU A 214 4.97 66.59 19.10
N GLY A 215 6.08 66.56 19.85
CA GLY A 215 6.10 66.93 21.27
C GLY A 215 5.37 65.94 22.18
N ILE A 216 5.09 64.73 21.70
CA ILE A 216 4.41 63.69 22.48
C ILE A 216 5.48 62.85 23.16
N GLU A 217 5.87 63.23 24.38
CA GLU A 217 6.70 62.39 25.24
C GLU A 217 5.83 61.29 25.87
N ARG A 218 6.26 60.04 25.70
CA ARG A 218 5.60 58.89 26.33
C ARG A 218 6.00 58.84 27.82
N PRO A 219 5.09 58.46 28.74
CA PRO A 219 5.44 58.17 30.12
C PRO A 219 6.39 56.96 30.24
#